data_AF-A0A7W6S637-F1
#
_entry.id   AF-A0A7W6S637-F1
#
_cell.length_a   1.000
_cell.length_b   1.000
_cell.length_c   1.000
_cell.angle_alpha   90.00
_cell.angle_beta   90.00
_cell.angle_gamma   90.00
#
_symmetry.space_group_name_H-M   'P 1'
#
loop_
_entity.id
_entity.type
_entity.pdbx_description
1 polymer ?
#
loop_
_entity_poly.entity_id
_entity_poly.type
_entity_poly.pdbx_seq_one_letter_code
_entity_poly.pdbx_strand_id
1 'polypeptide(L)'
;MQAYDVLLQAIAGLTTAANQIIYTTAPDAVAVTSITTYGRSLIDDADAAAARTTLGLGSLATLGSVNDANWSGADLSIANGGTGASSAAAARSNLGLAAVASSGSAADLTGILPNSALSGGYGNITNLGISGTLAITSTAPTINFIDTTAGSYNTRLIVDANNWYLQKQADGSTSWTTFAQFEMDTTNAYLNGSQIWTQANHNHLAIGTTAATARSAMGLGGLATLDVADLFYTGTSAGNTNFPVGSYINVADTGGQIDRNASAVIRLNPDSNVYYRVGGSGAALSGTWRCRGYIGNGVAIFQRTAT
;
A
#
# COMPACT_ATOMS: atom_id res chain seq x y z
N MET A 1 -111.39 -7.19 -41.78
CA MET A 1 -110.73 -8.31 -41.09
C MET A 1 -109.27 -8.27 -41.45
N GLN A 2 -108.37 -8.24 -40.46
CA GLN A 2 -106.95 -8.50 -40.69
C GLN A 2 -106.80 -10.00 -41.02
N ALA A 3 -105.97 -10.36 -42.01
CA ALA A 3 -105.67 -11.75 -42.32
C ALA A 3 -104.96 -12.43 -41.12
N TYR A 4 -105.18 -13.74 -40.92
CA TYR A 4 -104.68 -14.51 -39.78
C TYR A 4 -103.14 -14.52 -39.74
N ASP A 5 -102.57 -13.70 -38.86
CA ASP A 5 -101.13 -13.64 -38.60
C ASP A 5 -100.88 -14.17 -37.18
N VAL A 6 -100.02 -15.20 -37.07
CA VAL A 6 -99.81 -15.96 -35.81
C VAL A 6 -99.21 -15.05 -34.72
N LEU A 7 -98.29 -14.15 -35.09
CA LEU A 7 -97.69 -13.19 -34.16
C LEU A 7 -98.75 -12.21 -33.62
N LEU A 8 -99.65 -11.71 -34.47
CA LEU A 8 -100.72 -10.82 -34.04
C LEU A 8 -101.67 -11.50 -33.04
N GLN A 9 -102.01 -12.78 -33.26
CA GLN A 9 -102.82 -13.54 -32.32
C GLN A 9 -102.11 -13.70 -30.96
N ALA A 10 -100.79 -13.94 -30.97
CA ALA A 10 -100.00 -14.04 -29.75
C ALA A 10 -99.94 -12.70 -29.00
N ILE A 11 -99.81 -11.56 -29.69
CA ILE A 11 -99.85 -10.22 -29.09
C ILE A 11 -101.23 -9.92 -28.50
N ALA A 12 -102.32 -10.28 -29.20
CA ALA A 12 -103.68 -10.07 -28.75
C ALA A 12 -104.03 -10.88 -27.48
N GLY A 13 -103.33 -11.99 -27.24
CA GLY A 13 -103.49 -12.83 -26.05
C GLY A 13 -102.71 -12.38 -24.81
N LEU A 14 -101.87 -11.35 -24.90
CA LEU A 14 -101.07 -10.88 -23.76
C LEU A 14 -101.91 -10.14 -22.72
N THR A 15 -101.63 -10.40 -21.45
CA THR A 15 -102.10 -9.54 -20.34
C THR A 15 -101.07 -8.44 -20.13
N THR A 16 -101.43 -7.19 -20.42
CA THR A 16 -100.56 -6.02 -20.23
C THR A 16 -100.90 -5.27 -18.95
N ALA A 17 -99.88 -4.65 -18.35
CA ALA A 17 -99.99 -3.76 -17.20
C ALA A 17 -99.05 -2.55 -17.38
N ALA A 18 -99.24 -1.52 -16.55
CA ALA A 18 -98.31 -0.40 -16.51
C ALA A 18 -96.89 -0.87 -16.18
N ASN A 19 -95.88 -0.15 -16.68
CA ASN A 19 -94.46 -0.49 -16.46
C ASN A 19 -94.07 -1.87 -16.99
N GLN A 20 -94.60 -2.27 -18.16
CA GLN A 20 -94.20 -3.51 -18.85
C GLN A 20 -93.80 -3.25 -20.31
N ILE A 21 -93.00 -4.15 -20.87
CA ILE A 21 -92.65 -4.21 -22.29
C ILE A 21 -92.97 -5.60 -22.84
N ILE A 22 -93.44 -5.65 -24.09
CA ILE A 22 -93.67 -6.89 -24.85
C ILE A 22 -92.35 -7.28 -25.52
N TYR A 23 -91.96 -8.55 -25.44
CA TYR A 23 -90.78 -9.09 -26.11
C TYR A 23 -91.06 -10.47 -26.70
N THR A 24 -90.32 -10.85 -27.73
CA THR A 24 -90.41 -12.17 -28.34
C THR A 24 -89.59 -13.19 -27.56
N THR A 25 -90.11 -14.41 -27.39
CA THR A 25 -89.42 -15.52 -26.72
C THR A 25 -89.06 -16.65 -27.68
N ALA A 26 -89.73 -16.73 -28.83
CA ALA A 26 -89.48 -17.64 -29.95
C ALA A 26 -90.18 -17.06 -31.21
N PRO A 27 -90.02 -17.66 -32.42
CA PRO A 27 -90.87 -17.32 -33.55
C PRO A 27 -92.36 -17.41 -33.16
N ASP A 28 -93.12 -16.36 -33.48
CA ASP A 28 -94.55 -16.24 -33.17
C ASP A 28 -94.93 -16.36 -31.67
N ALA A 29 -93.98 -16.25 -30.75
CA ALA A 29 -94.21 -16.28 -29.31
C ALA A 29 -93.75 -14.98 -28.65
N VAL A 30 -94.64 -14.37 -27.86
CA VAL A 30 -94.39 -13.12 -27.13
C VAL A 30 -94.74 -13.26 -25.65
N ALA A 31 -94.07 -12.49 -24.81
CA ALA A 31 -94.34 -12.37 -23.38
C ALA A 31 -94.21 -10.90 -22.94
N VAL A 32 -94.69 -10.60 -21.73
CA VAL A 32 -94.46 -9.30 -21.07
C VAL A 32 -93.42 -9.44 -19.97
N THR A 33 -92.60 -8.40 -19.77
CA THR A 33 -91.72 -8.27 -18.62
C THR A 33 -91.82 -6.86 -18.05
N SER A 34 -91.52 -6.68 -16.76
CA SER A 34 -91.56 -5.39 -16.10
C SER A 34 -90.38 -4.50 -16.53
N ILE A 35 -90.62 -3.19 -16.66
CA ILE A 35 -89.61 -2.16 -16.93
C ILE A 35 -89.82 -0.94 -16.02
N THR A 36 -88.76 -0.48 -15.36
CA THR A 36 -88.84 0.67 -14.46
C THR A 36 -88.98 1.98 -15.24
N THR A 37 -89.39 3.05 -14.56
CA THR A 37 -89.38 4.41 -15.14
C THR A 37 -87.98 4.79 -15.63
N TYR A 38 -86.93 4.43 -14.87
CA TYR A 38 -85.54 4.66 -15.25
C TYR A 38 -85.09 3.82 -16.45
N GLY A 39 -85.57 2.58 -16.56
CA GLY A 39 -85.30 1.74 -17.73
C GLY A 39 -85.93 2.33 -19.01
N ARG A 40 -87.12 2.95 -18.89
CA ARG A 40 -87.75 3.63 -20.02
C ARG A 40 -86.98 4.87 -20.45
N SER A 41 -86.42 5.65 -19.51
CA SER A 41 -85.61 6.81 -19.90
C SER A 41 -84.36 6.41 -20.68
N LEU A 42 -83.79 5.23 -20.42
CA LEU A 42 -82.64 4.73 -21.20
C LEU A 42 -83.02 4.25 -22.61
N ILE A 43 -84.23 3.72 -22.80
CA ILE A 43 -84.70 3.23 -24.11
C ILE A 43 -85.17 4.39 -25.00
N ASP A 44 -85.60 5.50 -24.41
CA ASP A 44 -85.99 6.70 -25.17
C ASP A 44 -84.80 7.50 -25.71
N ASP A 45 -83.60 7.29 -25.16
CA ASP A 45 -82.40 8.04 -25.48
C ASP A 45 -82.03 7.89 -26.98
N ALA A 46 -82.01 9.02 -27.69
CA ALA A 46 -81.80 9.06 -29.14
C ALA A 46 -80.36 8.74 -29.58
N ASP A 47 -79.38 8.90 -28.69
CA ASP A 47 -77.98 8.63 -28.97
C ASP A 47 -77.19 8.25 -27.69
N ALA A 48 -75.91 7.90 -27.87
CA ALA A 48 -75.02 7.51 -26.78
C ALA A 48 -74.72 8.66 -25.78
N ALA A 49 -74.84 9.93 -26.19
CA ALA A 49 -74.62 11.07 -25.30
C ALA A 49 -75.82 11.29 -24.36
N ALA A 50 -77.04 11.15 -24.88
CA ALA A 50 -78.26 11.10 -24.09
C ALA A 50 -78.19 9.96 -23.06
N ALA A 51 -77.85 8.74 -23.50
CA ALA A 51 -77.69 7.57 -22.62
C ALA A 51 -76.68 7.79 -21.48
N ARG A 52 -75.51 8.39 -21.75
CA ARG A 52 -74.53 8.70 -20.70
C ARG A 52 -75.05 9.72 -19.69
N THR A 53 -75.84 10.70 -20.15
CA THR A 53 -76.46 11.71 -19.28
C THR A 53 -77.50 11.05 -18.37
N THR A 54 -78.34 10.18 -18.92
CA THR A 54 -79.32 9.40 -18.16
C THR A 54 -78.65 8.47 -17.13
N LEU A 55 -77.49 7.90 -17.45
CA LEU A 55 -76.66 7.11 -16.53
C LEU A 55 -75.88 7.94 -15.49
N GLY A 56 -75.89 9.28 -15.59
CA GLY A 56 -75.10 10.15 -14.71
C GLY A 56 -73.58 10.03 -14.93
N LEU A 57 -73.14 9.58 -16.10
CA LEU A 57 -71.73 9.40 -16.42
C LEU A 57 -71.07 10.73 -16.81
N GLY A 58 -69.86 10.98 -16.30
CA GLY A 58 -69.07 12.17 -16.65
C GLY A 58 -68.27 12.03 -17.94
N SER A 59 -67.51 13.08 -18.29
CA SER A 59 -66.70 13.15 -19.52
C SER A 59 -65.65 12.05 -19.65
N LEU A 60 -65.23 11.41 -18.57
CA LEU A 60 -64.32 10.25 -18.60
C LEU A 60 -64.91 9.07 -19.38
N ALA A 61 -66.24 8.92 -19.41
CA ALA A 61 -66.93 7.80 -20.07
C ALA A 61 -66.85 7.83 -21.61
N THR A 62 -66.33 8.91 -22.21
CA THR A 62 -66.14 9.01 -23.67
C THR A 62 -64.69 8.84 -24.09
N LEU A 63 -63.75 8.75 -23.15
CA LEU A 63 -62.34 8.71 -23.45
C LEU A 63 -61.88 7.28 -23.78
N GLY A 64 -61.21 7.10 -24.91
CA GLY A 64 -60.54 5.84 -25.26
C GLY A 64 -59.24 5.59 -24.49
N SER A 65 -58.71 6.63 -23.83
CA SER A 65 -57.54 6.57 -22.97
C SER A 65 -57.62 7.70 -21.94
N VAL A 66 -57.16 7.43 -20.71
CA VAL A 66 -57.08 8.42 -19.63
C VAL A 66 -55.61 8.79 -19.42
N ASN A 67 -55.32 10.09 -19.31
CA ASN A 67 -53.98 10.62 -19.01
C ASN A 67 -54.04 11.73 -17.95
N ASP A 68 -52.89 12.33 -17.65
CA ASP A 68 -52.72 13.38 -16.63
C ASP A 68 -53.62 14.60 -16.86
N ALA A 69 -54.00 14.93 -18.10
CA ALA A 69 -54.92 16.04 -18.37
C ALA A 69 -56.39 15.69 -18.04
N ASN A 70 -56.71 14.41 -17.85
CA ASN A 70 -58.05 13.94 -17.48
C ASN A 70 -58.18 13.71 -15.97
N TRP A 71 -57.07 13.43 -15.28
CA TRP A 71 -57.05 13.23 -13.83
C TRP A 71 -56.71 14.53 -13.11
N SER A 72 -57.68 15.13 -12.44
CA SER A 72 -57.51 16.31 -11.56
C SER A 72 -57.72 16.00 -10.08
N GLY A 73 -57.81 14.71 -9.72
CA GLY A 73 -57.95 14.26 -8.34
C GLY A 73 -56.65 14.41 -7.55
N ALA A 74 -56.71 14.11 -6.25
CA ALA A 74 -55.52 14.03 -5.42
C ALA A 74 -54.50 13.03 -6.00
N ASP A 75 -53.22 13.24 -5.68
CA ASP A 75 -52.18 12.30 -6.06
C ASP A 75 -52.52 10.89 -5.58
N LEU A 76 -52.36 9.91 -6.46
CA LEU A 76 -52.68 8.52 -6.14
C LEU A 76 -51.65 7.98 -5.14
N SER A 77 -52.12 7.46 -4.00
CA SER A 77 -51.24 6.91 -2.96
C SER A 77 -50.42 5.70 -3.44
N ILE A 78 -49.36 5.37 -2.71
CA ILE A 78 -48.51 4.19 -2.99
C ILE A 78 -49.33 2.89 -2.97
N ALA A 79 -50.25 2.76 -2.02
CA ALA A 79 -51.11 1.58 -1.89
C ALA A 79 -51.97 1.34 -3.14
N ASN A 80 -52.25 2.40 -3.90
CA ASN A 80 -53.04 2.35 -5.12
C ASN A 80 -52.18 2.46 -6.39
N GLY A 81 -50.85 2.28 -6.29
CA GLY A 81 -49.93 2.24 -7.43
C GLY A 81 -49.42 3.60 -7.92
N GLY A 82 -49.74 4.69 -7.23
CA GLY A 82 -49.13 5.99 -7.48
C GLY A 82 -47.90 6.25 -6.60
N THR A 83 -47.48 7.51 -6.52
CA THR A 83 -46.40 7.95 -5.63
C THR A 83 -46.90 8.82 -4.49
N GLY A 84 -48.18 9.22 -4.50
CA GLY A 84 -48.78 10.17 -3.56
C GLY A 84 -48.15 11.56 -3.62
N ALA A 85 -47.60 11.96 -4.78
CA ALA A 85 -46.83 13.19 -4.91
C ALA A 85 -46.95 13.85 -6.30
N SER A 86 -47.22 15.16 -6.31
CA SER A 86 -47.19 16.01 -7.52
C SER A 86 -45.80 16.59 -7.82
N SER A 87 -44.74 16.15 -7.13
CA SER A 87 -43.36 16.59 -7.38
C SER A 87 -42.40 15.42 -7.35
N ALA A 88 -41.33 15.49 -8.13
CA ALA A 88 -40.29 14.47 -8.15
C ALA A 88 -39.64 14.26 -6.77
N ALA A 89 -39.43 15.33 -6.00
CA ALA A 89 -38.84 15.24 -4.66
C ALA A 89 -39.72 14.45 -3.69
N ALA A 90 -41.01 14.78 -3.64
CA ALA A 90 -41.97 14.06 -2.79
C ALA A 90 -42.17 12.62 -3.28
N ALA A 91 -42.21 12.38 -4.59
CA ALA A 91 -42.33 11.03 -5.15
C ALA A 91 -41.16 10.14 -4.72
N ARG A 92 -39.93 10.65 -4.79
CA ARG A 92 -38.74 9.93 -4.31
C ARG A 92 -38.79 9.67 -2.81
N SER A 93 -39.24 10.64 -2.01
CA SER A 93 -39.43 10.45 -0.57
C SER A 93 -40.43 9.33 -0.28
N ASN A 94 -41.58 9.37 -0.95
CA ASN A 94 -42.66 8.41 -0.77
C ASN A 94 -42.24 6.99 -1.21
N LEU A 95 -41.44 6.86 -2.26
CA LEU A 95 -40.86 5.58 -2.69
C LEU A 95 -39.67 5.11 -1.83
N GLY A 96 -39.24 5.88 -0.81
CA GLY A 96 -38.08 5.54 0.01
C GLY A 96 -36.72 5.77 -0.68
N LEU A 97 -36.71 6.49 -1.81
CA LEU A 97 -35.52 6.82 -2.60
C LEU A 97 -34.91 8.19 -2.23
N ALA A 98 -35.41 8.87 -1.19
CA ALA A 98 -34.99 10.22 -0.83
C ALA A 98 -33.46 10.38 -0.66
N ALA A 99 -32.76 9.35 -0.18
CA ALA A 99 -31.31 9.36 0.01
C ALA A 99 -30.48 8.98 -1.23
N VAL A 100 -31.10 8.53 -2.34
CA VAL A 100 -30.36 8.11 -3.55
C VAL A 100 -30.59 9.07 -4.72
N ALA A 101 -31.67 9.86 -4.67
CA ALA A 101 -32.17 10.50 -5.87
C ALA A 101 -32.52 12.00 -5.73
N SER A 102 -32.11 12.68 -4.65
CA SER A 102 -32.30 14.13 -4.57
C SER A 102 -31.42 14.87 -5.59
N SER A 103 -30.20 14.39 -5.78
CA SER A 103 -29.22 14.84 -6.77
C SER A 103 -28.73 13.73 -7.71
N GLY A 104 -29.08 12.46 -7.42
CA GLY A 104 -28.49 11.29 -8.10
C GLY A 104 -27.04 11.03 -7.70
N SER A 105 -26.53 11.73 -6.69
CA SER A 105 -25.18 11.55 -6.16
C SER A 105 -25.18 10.59 -4.98
N ALA A 106 -24.12 9.78 -4.89
CA ALA A 106 -23.85 8.98 -3.70
C ALA A 106 -23.67 9.83 -2.43
N ALA A 107 -23.44 11.15 -2.57
CA ALA A 107 -23.40 12.11 -1.47
C ALA A 107 -24.73 12.23 -0.71
N ASP A 108 -25.85 11.84 -1.33
CA ASP A 108 -27.17 11.83 -0.69
C ASP A 108 -27.32 10.67 0.31
N LEU A 109 -26.47 9.63 0.22
CA LEU A 109 -26.47 8.53 1.18
C LEU A 109 -25.74 8.95 2.46
N THR A 110 -26.49 9.08 3.54
CA THR A 110 -25.96 9.36 4.88
C THR A 110 -25.88 8.06 5.70
N GLY A 111 -24.89 7.96 6.60
CA GLY A 111 -24.75 6.83 7.52
C GLY A 111 -23.86 5.68 7.03
N ILE A 112 -24.16 4.46 7.47
CA ILE A 112 -23.40 3.24 7.14
C ILE A 112 -24.06 2.56 5.94
N LEU A 113 -23.32 2.40 4.84
CA LEU A 113 -23.76 1.62 3.69
C LEU A 113 -23.11 0.23 3.77
N PRO A 114 -23.83 -0.82 4.20
CA PRO A 114 -23.29 -2.17 4.24
C PRO A 114 -23.02 -2.67 2.82
N ASN A 115 -21.87 -3.32 2.63
CA ASN A 115 -21.48 -3.97 1.38
C ASN A 115 -21.51 -3.05 0.13
N SER A 116 -21.24 -1.75 0.31
CA SER A 116 -21.20 -0.79 -0.79
C SER A 116 -19.98 -1.03 -1.68
N ALA A 117 -20.24 -1.21 -2.98
CA ALA A 117 -19.21 -1.17 -4.01
C ALA A 117 -19.15 0.26 -4.55
N LEU A 118 -18.20 1.05 -4.07
CA LEU A 118 -17.94 2.39 -4.56
C LEU A 118 -16.94 2.31 -5.73
N SER A 119 -17.39 2.61 -6.95
CA SER A 119 -16.55 2.75 -8.15
C SER A 119 -16.36 4.22 -8.56
N GLY A 120 -15.12 4.66 -8.80
CA GLY A 120 -14.78 6.01 -9.29
C GLY A 120 -13.67 6.68 -8.49
N GLY A 121 -13.42 7.97 -8.77
CA GLY A 121 -12.50 8.80 -7.99
C GLY A 121 -13.20 9.38 -6.76
N TYR A 122 -12.65 9.13 -5.58
CA TYR A 122 -13.14 9.69 -4.31
C TYR A 122 -12.17 10.73 -3.77
N GLY A 123 -12.68 11.92 -3.46
CA GLY A 123 -11.95 12.99 -2.79
C GLY A 123 -12.56 13.33 -1.44
N ASN A 124 -11.85 14.16 -0.65
CA ASN A 124 -12.34 14.72 0.63
C ASN A 124 -12.65 13.69 1.73
N ILE A 125 -12.05 12.49 1.68
CA ILE A 125 -12.11 11.53 2.79
C ILE A 125 -11.20 12.04 3.91
N THR A 126 -11.78 12.55 5.00
CA THR A 126 -11.01 13.03 6.17
C THR A 126 -10.58 11.88 7.08
N ASN A 127 -11.37 10.81 7.15
CA ASN A 127 -11.14 9.65 7.99
C ASN A 127 -11.49 8.37 7.21
N LEU A 128 -10.53 7.45 7.11
CA LEU A 128 -10.74 6.11 6.54
C LEU A 128 -10.60 5.06 7.65
N GLY A 129 -11.73 4.55 8.14
CA GLY A 129 -11.76 3.46 9.12
C GLY A 129 -11.89 2.11 8.43
N ILE A 130 -10.97 1.17 8.70
CA ILE A 130 -10.96 -0.16 8.10
C ILE A 130 -10.82 -1.19 9.23
N SER A 131 -11.82 -2.05 9.40
CA SER A 131 -11.79 -3.15 10.39
C SER A 131 -11.20 -4.46 9.81
N GLY A 132 -11.15 -4.57 8.48
CA GLY A 132 -10.58 -5.70 7.76
C GLY A 132 -9.30 -5.34 6.99
N THR A 133 -9.10 -5.96 5.85
CA THR A 133 -7.93 -5.69 4.97
C THR A 133 -8.22 -4.55 4.00
N LEU A 134 -7.28 -3.62 3.87
CA LEU A 134 -7.22 -2.69 2.75
C LEU A 134 -6.49 -3.36 1.57
N ALA A 135 -7.21 -3.64 0.48
CA ALA A 135 -6.60 -4.13 -0.76
C ALA A 135 -6.51 -3.01 -1.80
N ILE A 136 -5.32 -2.73 -2.29
CA ILE A 136 -5.06 -1.74 -3.35
C ILE A 136 -4.59 -2.51 -4.58
N THR A 137 -5.38 -2.46 -5.65
CA THR A 137 -5.13 -3.26 -6.86
C THR A 137 -5.03 -2.36 -8.09
N SER A 138 -3.85 -2.33 -8.68
CA SER A 138 -3.56 -1.67 -9.95
C SER A 138 -2.26 -2.24 -10.53
N THR A 139 -1.90 -1.87 -11.76
CA THR A 139 -0.51 -1.97 -12.19
C THR A 139 0.33 -1.03 -11.32
N ALA A 140 1.34 -1.56 -10.61
CA ALA A 140 2.18 -0.83 -9.65
C ALA A 140 1.40 -0.06 -8.54
N PRO A 141 0.71 -0.76 -7.61
CA PRO A 141 -0.11 -0.12 -6.59
C PRO A 141 0.71 0.80 -5.69
N THR A 142 0.16 1.99 -5.43
CA THR A 142 0.85 3.09 -4.77
C THR A 142 -0.02 3.73 -3.69
N ILE A 143 0.59 4.14 -2.58
CA ILE A 143 0.02 5.06 -1.59
C ILE A 143 0.88 6.32 -1.58
N ASN A 144 0.29 7.46 -1.92
CA ASN A 144 0.97 8.76 -1.92
C ASN A 144 0.66 9.52 -0.63
N PHE A 145 1.70 10.10 -0.05
CA PHE A 145 1.63 11.08 1.04
C PHE A 145 2.11 12.41 0.46
N ILE A 146 1.18 13.32 0.20
CA ILE A 146 1.44 14.62 -0.40
C ILE A 146 1.50 15.65 0.72
N ASP A 147 2.63 16.35 0.83
CA ASP A 147 2.78 17.49 1.72
C ASP A 147 2.53 18.76 0.90
N THR A 148 1.49 19.51 1.27
CA THR A 148 1.11 20.74 0.58
C THR A 148 1.89 21.97 1.06
N THR A 149 2.83 21.79 1.99
CA THR A 149 3.68 22.86 2.50
C THR A 149 4.79 23.16 1.51
N ALA A 150 4.93 24.43 1.09
CA ALA A 150 5.91 24.84 0.10
C ALA A 150 7.35 24.42 0.49
N GLY A 151 8.07 23.83 -0.46
CA GLY A 151 9.43 23.30 -0.28
C GLY A 151 9.52 21.92 0.37
N SER A 152 8.39 21.29 0.72
CA SER A 152 8.38 19.98 1.37
C SER A 152 8.49 18.83 0.37
N TYR A 153 8.80 17.64 0.88
CA TYR A 153 8.88 16.43 0.05
C TYR A 153 7.56 15.67 0.13
N ASN A 154 7.08 15.25 -1.03
CA ASN A 154 6.08 14.19 -1.11
C ASN A 154 6.78 12.84 -0.90
N THR A 155 6.07 11.88 -0.33
CA THR A 155 6.55 10.49 -0.21
C THR A 155 5.54 9.51 -0.75
N ARG A 156 5.99 8.33 -1.16
CA ARG A 156 5.10 7.25 -1.56
C ARG A 156 5.65 5.89 -1.20
N LEU A 157 4.72 4.95 -1.00
CA LEU A 157 4.97 3.52 -0.95
C LEU A 157 4.45 2.92 -2.25
N ILE A 158 5.27 2.14 -2.93
CA ILE A 158 4.88 1.51 -4.21
C ILE A 158 5.39 0.08 -4.25
N VAL A 159 4.54 -0.85 -4.69
CA VAL A 159 4.96 -2.21 -5.03
C VAL A 159 5.04 -2.28 -6.54
N ASP A 160 6.21 -2.58 -7.09
CA ASP A 160 6.40 -2.78 -8.52
C ASP A 160 7.59 -3.72 -8.76
N ALA A 161 7.56 -4.48 -9.86
CA ALA A 161 8.66 -5.35 -10.27
C ALA A 161 9.26 -6.22 -9.14
N ASN A 162 8.41 -6.89 -8.34
CA ASN A 162 8.77 -7.70 -7.16
C ASN A 162 9.43 -6.92 -6.00
N ASN A 163 9.35 -5.61 -6.00
CA ASN A 163 10.01 -4.76 -5.03
C ASN A 163 8.99 -3.85 -4.33
N TRP A 164 9.21 -3.63 -3.03
CA TRP A 164 8.53 -2.57 -2.29
C TRP A 164 9.48 -1.39 -2.15
N TYR A 165 9.10 -0.24 -2.68
CA TYR A 165 9.90 0.98 -2.67
C TYR A 165 9.30 2.04 -1.75
N LEU A 166 10.20 2.75 -1.07
CA LEU A 166 9.95 4.00 -0.39
C LEU A 166 10.65 5.11 -1.19
N GLN A 167 9.85 6.04 -1.70
CA GLN A 167 10.34 7.07 -2.61
C GLN A 167 9.93 8.45 -2.13
N LYS A 168 10.73 9.45 -2.52
CA LYS A 168 10.47 10.86 -2.25
C LYS A 168 10.50 11.67 -3.55
N GLN A 169 9.79 12.79 -3.55
CA GLN A 169 9.76 13.75 -4.65
C GLN A 169 9.84 15.15 -4.04
N ALA A 170 10.78 15.97 -4.51
CA ALA A 170 10.90 17.35 -4.06
C ALA A 170 9.70 18.19 -4.57
N ASP A 171 9.35 19.26 -3.85
CA ASP A 171 8.29 20.17 -4.28
C ASP A 171 8.50 20.67 -5.73
N GLY A 172 7.43 20.66 -6.52
CA GLY A 172 7.45 21.00 -7.94
C GLY A 172 8.21 20.03 -8.86
N SER A 173 8.82 18.95 -8.35
CA SER A 173 9.51 17.95 -9.16
C SER A 173 8.53 16.93 -9.75
N THR A 174 8.83 16.40 -10.94
CA THR A 174 8.10 15.28 -11.55
C THR A 174 8.76 13.92 -11.29
N SER A 175 9.97 13.90 -10.72
CA SER A 175 10.78 12.69 -10.56
C SER A 175 10.73 12.16 -9.13
N TRP A 176 10.56 10.84 -9.00
CA TRP A 176 10.63 10.12 -7.72
C TRP A 176 12.01 9.52 -7.54
N THR A 177 12.57 9.65 -6.34
CA THR A 177 13.86 9.07 -5.97
C THR A 177 13.65 8.03 -4.87
N THR A 178 14.18 6.82 -5.08
CA THR A 178 14.16 5.73 -4.08
C THR A 178 15.19 5.99 -3.00
N PHE A 179 14.73 6.10 -1.75
CA PHE A 179 15.63 6.17 -0.59
C PHE A 179 15.66 4.85 0.19
N ALA A 180 14.66 3.98 0.02
CA ALA A 180 14.71 2.61 0.50
C ALA A 180 13.95 1.65 -0.42
N GLN A 181 14.44 0.40 -0.54
CA GLN A 181 13.78 -0.65 -1.30
C GLN A 181 13.95 -2.01 -0.62
N PHE A 182 12.96 -2.87 -0.79
CA PHE A 182 12.96 -4.25 -0.33
C PHE A 182 12.63 -5.13 -1.53
N GLU A 183 13.57 -5.99 -1.90
CA GLU A 183 13.42 -6.93 -2.99
C GLU A 183 12.77 -8.21 -2.45
N MET A 184 11.57 -8.51 -2.90
CA MET A 184 10.78 -9.61 -2.35
C MET A 184 11.22 -10.97 -2.91
N ASP A 185 11.83 -10.98 -4.09
CA ASP A 185 12.34 -12.18 -4.76
C ASP A 185 13.75 -12.58 -4.28
N THR A 186 14.65 -11.61 -4.13
CA THR A 186 16.01 -11.83 -3.63
C THR A 186 16.12 -11.73 -2.11
N THR A 187 15.07 -11.27 -1.43
CA THR A 187 15.02 -11.04 0.02
C THR A 187 16.03 -10.01 0.53
N ASN A 188 16.46 -9.09 -0.33
CA ASN A 188 17.40 -8.02 0.01
C ASN A 188 16.70 -6.73 0.45
N ALA A 189 17.36 -5.92 1.28
CA ALA A 189 16.91 -4.58 1.64
C ALA A 189 18.04 -3.56 1.41
N TYR A 190 17.70 -2.44 0.77
CA TYR A 190 18.65 -1.37 0.47
C TYR A 190 18.15 -0.06 1.07
N LEU A 191 19.04 0.66 1.76
CA LEU A 191 18.80 1.99 2.31
C LEU A 191 19.80 2.96 1.66
N ASN A 192 19.34 3.77 0.71
CA ASN A 192 20.20 4.66 -0.07
C ASN A 192 20.54 5.92 0.71
N GLY A 193 21.84 6.25 0.77
CA GLY A 193 22.29 7.44 1.50
C GLY A 193 22.03 7.35 3.00
N SER A 194 21.94 6.13 3.55
CA SER A 194 21.64 5.90 4.96
C SER A 194 22.64 6.62 5.86
N GLN A 195 22.18 7.69 6.52
CA GLN A 195 22.85 8.26 7.68
C GLN A 195 22.19 7.65 8.90
N ILE A 196 22.87 6.71 9.55
CA ILE A 196 22.34 6.00 10.71
C ILE A 196 22.52 6.92 11.91
N TRP A 197 21.53 7.78 12.14
CA TRP A 197 21.51 8.67 13.29
C TRP A 197 21.06 7.90 14.52
N THR A 198 22.01 7.35 15.27
CA THR A 198 21.71 6.84 16.60
C THR A 198 21.73 8.02 17.57
N GLN A 199 20.62 8.25 18.29
CA GLN A 199 20.73 8.85 19.61
C GLN A 199 21.67 7.94 20.41
N ALA A 200 22.92 8.39 20.61
CA ALA A 200 24.02 7.74 21.33
C ALA A 200 24.11 6.19 21.20
N ASN A 201 25.13 5.72 20.46
CA ASN A 201 25.67 4.36 20.46
C ASN A 201 24.83 3.30 19.71
N HIS A 202 25.22 2.97 18.47
CA HIS A 202 25.75 1.64 18.09
C HIS A 202 26.13 1.58 16.59
N ASN A 203 27.22 0.88 16.33
CA ASN A 203 27.85 0.65 15.03
C ASN A 203 27.03 -0.32 14.15
N HIS A 204 26.61 0.08 12.94
CA HIS A 204 25.79 -0.74 12.03
C HIS A 204 26.58 -1.51 10.95
N LEU A 205 27.85 -1.18 10.71
CA LEU A 205 28.81 -2.24 10.45
C LEU A 205 29.28 -2.64 11.84
N ALA A 206 29.25 -3.92 12.22
CA ALA A 206 29.64 -4.35 13.57
C ALA A 206 31.15 -4.19 13.82
N ILE A 207 31.72 -2.99 13.64
CA ILE A 207 33.09 -2.59 13.92
C ILE A 207 33.30 -2.39 15.43
N GLY A 208 32.43 -2.96 16.28
CA GLY A 208 32.46 -2.91 17.75
C GLY A 208 32.63 -1.51 18.38
N THR A 209 32.74 -1.42 19.70
CA THR A 209 32.79 -0.13 20.42
C THR A 209 34.20 0.30 20.83
N THR A 210 35.20 -0.50 20.46
CA THR A 210 36.61 -0.23 20.75
C THR A 210 37.41 -0.34 19.47
N ALA A 211 38.54 0.37 19.39
CA ALA A 211 39.44 0.22 18.26
C ALA A 211 39.86 -1.26 18.03
N ALA A 212 39.92 -2.08 19.09
CA ALA A 212 40.22 -3.50 19.00
C ALA A 212 39.12 -4.31 18.30
N THR A 213 37.86 -4.05 18.64
CA THR A 213 36.72 -4.74 18.04
C THR A 213 36.49 -4.27 16.60
N ALA A 214 36.84 -3.02 16.27
CA ALA A 214 36.81 -2.50 14.91
C ALA A 214 37.81 -3.20 13.99
N ARG A 215 39.05 -3.33 14.44
CA ARG A 215 40.12 -4.01 13.69
C ARG A 215 39.79 -5.47 13.40
N SER A 216 39.15 -6.15 14.35
CA SER A 216 38.71 -7.55 14.20
C SER A 216 37.64 -7.69 13.11
N ALA A 217 36.60 -6.84 13.14
CA ALA A 217 35.50 -6.89 12.20
C ALA A 217 35.90 -6.55 10.75
N MET A 218 36.95 -5.74 10.57
CA MET A 218 37.50 -5.41 9.25
C MET A 218 38.49 -6.46 8.70
N GLY A 219 38.74 -7.56 9.43
CA GLY A 219 39.68 -8.61 9.01
C GLY A 219 41.15 -8.15 8.93
N LEU A 220 41.48 -6.99 9.51
CA LEU A 220 42.82 -6.38 9.41
C LEU A 220 43.86 -7.05 10.30
N GLY A 221 43.46 -8.01 11.15
CA GLY A 221 44.35 -8.81 11.99
C GLY A 221 45.37 -7.96 12.77
N GLY A 222 46.61 -8.45 12.85
CA GLY A 222 47.74 -7.71 13.45
C GLY A 222 48.36 -6.63 12.55
N LEU A 223 47.94 -6.51 11.29
CA LEU A 223 48.49 -5.55 10.33
C LEU A 223 48.16 -4.10 10.72
N ALA A 224 47.01 -3.88 11.36
CA ALA A 224 46.57 -2.54 11.78
C ALA A 224 47.26 -2.01 13.06
N THR A 225 48.07 -2.82 13.74
CA THR A 225 48.89 -2.40 14.89
C THR A 225 50.38 -2.58 14.64
N LEU A 226 50.78 -2.82 13.38
CA LEU A 226 52.20 -2.83 13.02
C LEU A 226 52.70 -1.38 13.12
N ASP A 227 53.22 -1.01 14.28
CA ASP A 227 54.00 0.21 14.40
C ASP A 227 55.27 0.00 13.57
N VAL A 228 55.44 0.81 12.51
CA VAL A 228 56.66 0.77 11.70
C VAL A 228 57.89 1.20 12.51
N ALA A 229 57.72 1.82 13.68
CA ALA A 229 58.79 2.05 14.63
C ALA A 229 59.36 0.72 15.19
N ASP A 230 58.56 -0.34 15.29
CA ASP A 230 59.03 -1.68 15.67
C ASP A 230 59.62 -2.45 14.47
N LEU A 231 59.40 -1.98 13.24
CA LEU A 231 59.93 -2.60 12.01
C LEU A 231 61.40 -2.25 11.77
N PHE A 232 61.84 -1.06 12.19
CA PHE A 232 63.22 -0.60 12.00
C PHE A 232 63.92 -0.41 13.33
N TYR A 233 65.13 -0.94 13.44
CA TYR A 233 65.96 -0.67 14.62
C TYR A 233 66.52 0.74 14.61
N THR A 234 66.22 1.49 15.66
CA THR A 234 66.64 2.88 15.85
C THR A 234 67.71 3.07 16.92
N GLY A 235 68.26 1.97 17.47
CA GLY A 235 69.27 2.05 18.52
C GLY A 235 70.60 2.61 17.99
N THR A 236 71.13 3.67 18.64
CA THR A 236 72.33 4.40 18.18
C THR A 236 73.40 4.63 19.25
N SER A 237 73.21 4.15 20.49
CA SER A 237 74.20 4.38 21.56
C SER A 237 75.35 3.38 21.52
N ALA A 238 76.56 3.85 21.85
CA ALA A 238 77.74 3.00 22.04
C ALA A 238 77.56 1.99 23.20
N GLY A 239 76.61 2.24 24.10
CA GLY A 239 76.22 1.32 25.17
C GLY A 239 75.15 0.29 24.79
N ASN A 240 74.77 0.20 23.51
CA ASN A 240 73.73 -0.74 23.08
C ASN A 240 74.15 -2.19 23.32
N THR A 241 73.36 -2.91 24.12
CA THR A 241 73.54 -4.34 24.39
C THR A 241 72.53 -5.22 23.66
N ASN A 242 71.53 -4.64 22.99
CA ASN A 242 70.48 -5.36 22.28
C ASN A 242 70.37 -4.86 20.83
N PHE A 243 70.51 -5.79 19.88
CA PHE A 243 70.46 -5.54 18.43
C PHE A 243 69.39 -6.42 17.80
N PRO A 244 68.84 -6.13 16.61
CA PRO A 244 67.93 -7.02 15.91
C PRO A 244 68.59 -8.36 15.55
N VAL A 245 67.78 -9.40 15.39
CA VAL A 245 68.26 -10.63 14.74
C VAL A 245 68.71 -10.27 13.32
N GLY A 246 69.86 -10.78 12.91
CA GLY A 246 70.48 -10.49 11.62
C GLY A 246 71.57 -9.43 11.67
N SER A 247 71.70 -8.65 12.76
CA SER A 247 72.77 -7.65 12.91
C SER A 247 74.15 -8.27 12.95
N TYR A 248 75.12 -7.61 12.31
CA TYR A 248 76.53 -7.99 12.30
C TYR A 248 77.35 -6.97 13.09
N ILE A 249 78.30 -7.45 13.90
CA ILE A 249 79.21 -6.62 14.69
C ILE A 249 80.65 -7.14 14.60
N ASN A 250 81.61 -6.23 14.76
CA ASN A 250 83.02 -6.57 14.90
C ASN A 250 83.35 -6.84 16.37
N VAL A 251 84.02 -7.96 16.63
CA VAL A 251 84.34 -8.43 17.97
C VAL A 251 85.81 -8.80 18.05
N ALA A 252 86.55 -8.18 18.96
CA ALA A 252 87.88 -8.65 19.32
C ALA A 252 87.79 -10.00 20.06
N ASP A 253 88.51 -10.98 19.55
CA ASP A 253 88.77 -12.24 20.24
C ASP A 253 89.80 -12.04 21.37
N THR A 254 89.87 -13.00 22.28
CA THR A 254 90.78 -12.96 23.43
C THR A 254 92.15 -13.59 23.10
N GLY A 255 92.61 -13.46 21.84
CA GLY A 255 93.89 -13.99 21.36
C GLY A 255 93.83 -15.41 20.79
N GLY A 256 92.63 -15.97 20.61
CA GLY A 256 92.41 -17.29 20.00
C GLY A 256 91.31 -17.22 18.95
N GLN A 257 91.62 -17.69 17.74
CA GLN A 257 90.69 -17.69 16.60
C GLN A 257 89.42 -18.49 16.95
N ILE A 258 88.25 -17.85 16.86
CA ILE A 258 86.96 -18.49 17.10
C ILE A 258 86.42 -19.10 15.81
N ASP A 259 86.10 -20.39 15.85
CA ASP A 259 85.60 -21.13 14.69
C ASP A 259 84.29 -20.55 14.14
N ARG A 260 84.09 -20.67 12.82
CA ARG A 260 82.85 -20.25 12.17
C ARG A 260 81.66 -20.99 12.78
N ASN A 261 80.58 -20.24 13.01
CA ASN A 261 79.33 -20.69 13.63
C ASN A 261 79.42 -21.08 15.12
N ALA A 262 80.61 -21.01 15.74
CA ALA A 262 80.76 -21.12 17.18
C ALA A 262 80.01 -19.98 17.87
N SER A 263 79.45 -20.29 19.05
CA SER A 263 78.73 -19.33 19.88
C SER A 263 79.66 -18.74 20.92
N ALA A 264 79.56 -17.43 21.17
CA ALA A 264 80.31 -16.77 22.21
C ALA A 264 79.45 -15.71 22.91
N VAL A 265 79.75 -15.45 24.19
CA VAL A 265 79.13 -14.34 24.94
C VAL A 265 79.88 -13.06 24.56
N ILE A 266 79.25 -12.26 23.72
CA ILE A 266 79.81 -10.97 23.30
C ILE A 266 79.49 -9.91 24.36
N ARG A 267 80.45 -9.06 24.67
CA ARG A 267 80.33 -8.00 25.67
C ARG A 267 80.75 -6.65 25.09
N LEU A 268 80.20 -5.57 25.66
CA LEU A 268 80.75 -4.23 25.47
C LEU A 268 82.23 -4.22 25.88
N ASN A 269 83.04 -3.50 25.13
CA ASN A 269 84.44 -3.33 25.46
C ASN A 269 84.60 -2.01 26.26
N PRO A 270 84.93 -2.07 27.57
CA PRO A 270 85.05 -0.87 28.39
C PRO A 270 86.23 0.02 27.96
N ASP A 271 87.21 -0.54 27.27
CA ASP A 271 88.48 0.13 26.95
C ASP A 271 88.50 0.68 25.51
N SER A 272 87.49 0.37 24.68
CA SER A 272 87.42 0.79 23.28
C SER A 272 85.99 0.73 22.73
N ASN A 273 85.58 1.77 22.01
CA ASN A 273 84.28 1.80 21.32
C ASN A 273 84.35 1.33 19.85
N VAL A 274 85.51 0.83 19.40
CA VAL A 274 85.73 0.42 17.99
C VAL A 274 85.23 -1.00 17.71
N TYR A 275 85.28 -1.87 18.71
CA TYR A 275 84.90 -3.27 18.60
C TYR A 275 84.35 -3.77 19.94
N TYR A 276 83.40 -4.70 19.86
CA TYR A 276 82.97 -5.49 21.01
C TYR A 276 84.05 -6.52 21.34
N ARG A 277 83.87 -7.31 22.40
CA ARG A 277 84.85 -8.34 22.78
C ARG A 277 84.21 -9.62 23.24
N VAL A 278 84.96 -10.71 23.12
CA VAL A 278 84.63 -11.97 23.78
C VAL A 278 85.17 -11.97 25.21
N GLY A 279 84.29 -12.21 26.19
CA GLY A 279 84.65 -12.17 27.62
C GLY A 279 84.90 -10.74 28.16
N GLY A 280 85.34 -10.62 29.41
CA GLY A 280 85.58 -9.32 30.09
C GLY A 280 84.48 -8.86 31.04
N SER A 281 84.67 -7.68 31.64
CA SER A 281 83.78 -7.09 32.66
C SER A 281 82.64 -6.23 32.10
N GLY A 282 82.69 -5.86 30.82
CA GLY A 282 81.60 -5.11 30.17
C GLY A 282 80.29 -5.88 30.12
N ALA A 283 79.19 -5.14 29.95
CA ALA A 283 77.85 -5.73 29.87
C ALA A 283 77.73 -6.69 28.68
N ALA A 284 77.11 -7.85 28.90
CA ALA A 284 76.88 -8.83 27.84
C ALA A 284 75.78 -8.35 26.88
N LEU A 285 76.02 -8.57 25.59
CA LEU A 285 75.02 -8.38 24.55
C LEU A 285 73.98 -9.49 24.64
N SER A 286 72.73 -9.14 24.39
CA SER A 286 71.61 -10.07 24.48
C SER A 286 71.56 -11.02 23.28
N GLY A 287 71.02 -12.21 23.50
CA GLY A 287 70.75 -13.21 22.47
C GLY A 287 71.96 -14.06 22.06
N THR A 288 71.76 -14.89 21.05
CA THR A 288 72.77 -15.81 20.53
C THR A 288 73.61 -15.13 19.46
N TRP A 289 74.92 -15.12 19.66
CA TRP A 289 75.88 -14.56 18.72
C TRP A 289 76.73 -15.66 18.14
N ARG A 290 76.76 -15.75 16.81
CA ARG A 290 77.52 -16.77 16.10
C ARG A 290 78.62 -16.13 15.28
N CYS A 291 79.84 -16.67 15.38
CA CYS A 291 80.95 -16.24 14.55
C CYS A 291 80.63 -16.49 13.06
N ARG A 292 80.97 -15.54 12.19
CA ARG A 292 80.75 -15.63 10.73
C ARG A 292 82.04 -15.63 9.93
N GLY A 293 83.15 -15.32 10.58
CA GLY A 293 84.48 -15.34 9.99
C GLY A 293 85.43 -14.44 10.76
N TYR A 294 86.71 -14.72 10.62
CA TYR A 294 87.78 -13.94 11.18
C TYR A 294 88.32 -12.96 10.12
N ILE A 295 88.57 -11.71 10.50
CA ILE A 295 88.96 -10.65 9.59
C ILE A 295 90.42 -10.19 9.75
N GLY A 296 91.16 -10.74 10.74
CA GLY A 296 92.56 -10.39 11.02
C GLY A 296 92.75 -9.61 12.33
N ASN A 297 94.00 -9.55 12.84
CA ASN A 297 94.40 -8.75 14.02
C ASN A 297 93.58 -8.98 15.31
N GLY A 298 93.18 -10.22 15.57
CA GLY A 298 92.40 -10.62 16.74
C GLY A 298 90.93 -10.20 16.65
N VAL A 299 90.37 -9.96 15.44
CA VAL A 299 88.98 -9.53 15.27
C VAL A 299 88.20 -10.50 14.39
N ALA A 300 86.99 -10.82 14.83
CA ALA A 300 86.01 -11.64 14.12
C ALA A 300 84.68 -10.90 13.96
N ILE A 301 83.92 -11.30 12.94
CA ILE A 301 82.55 -10.81 12.72
C ILE A 301 81.57 -11.78 13.38
N PHE A 302 80.65 -11.24 14.15
CA PHE A 302 79.55 -12.00 14.74
C PHE A 302 78.22 -11.52 14.23
N GLN A 303 77.30 -12.46 14.00
CA GLN A 303 75.91 -12.16 13.68
C GLN A 303 75.00 -12.55 14.85
N ARG A 304 74.05 -11.68 15.21
CA ARG A 304 72.96 -12.05 16.11
C ARG A 304 72.00 -12.96 15.36
N THR A 305 71.75 -14.15 15.90
CA THR A 305 70.78 -15.08 15.32
C THR A 305 69.52 -15.13 16.17
N ALA A 306 68.41 -15.56 15.58
CA ALA A 306 67.29 -16.04 16.37
C ALA A 306 67.78 -17.22 17.23
N THR A 307 67.16 -17.40 18.39
CA THR A 307 67.33 -18.59 19.23
C THR A 307 66.98 -19.84 18.46
#